data_AF-A0A831X5F5-F1
#
_entry.id   AF-A0A831X5F5-F1
#
_cell.length_a   1.000
_cell.length_b   1.000
_cell.length_c   1.000
_cell.angle_alpha   90.00
_cell.angle_beta   90.00
_cell.angle_gamma   90.00
#
_symmetry.space_group_name_H-M   'P 1'
#
loop_
_entity.id
_entity.type
_entity.pdbx_description
1 polymer ?
#
loop_
_entity_poly.entity_id
_entity_poly.type
_entity_poly.pdbx_seq_one_letter_code
_entity_poly.pdbx_strand_id
1 'polypeptide(L)'
;MAAPSYEKLTPPTQGSRVTVDANGRWNIPDDPIVCLLRGDGIGQDVGNVPGITTCAVKVLDAAVARAYGGKRRIHWFDIHAGDVARAMYNPQVKDEQVNSLSEDDQRKLYLPDDTLKAFEYYSLGLKGPLTTPIGGGFRSINVYLRIRFDLYACVRPVRYFKGVDAPNKRADKVNMVIFRENTEDVYCGIEFKSNSERARQLISLLESWGYKNVVPSAGIGIKPISPPGSKRLIRMAIRWAIDHKLPSVTLMHKGNIMKFTEGAFKDWGYELAREEFRDQIITEDEMWAAGGKKPAGKVLINDRIADSMFQQIQLRPDEYSVIATPNLNGDYLSDAAAALTGGIGLAAGANIGDRAAMFEATHGTAPKYTGKNQANPGAVLLSGAMMLEHMGWNEAAELVNKGVEATFAESEAIAAKGPGGKLYVTYDIARQFKGYGAEAGASSSEFADRIIYHLNQ
;
A
#
# COMPACT_ATOMS: atom_id res chain seq x y z
N MET A 1 -8.13 -24.97 11.06
CA MET A 1 -8.79 -24.92 9.75
C MET A 1 -8.12 -25.95 8.86
N ALA A 2 -8.86 -26.82 8.18
CA ALA A 2 -8.29 -27.83 7.28
C ALA A 2 -7.73 -27.17 6.00
N ALA A 3 -6.71 -27.77 5.39
CA ALA A 3 -6.17 -27.29 4.12
C ALA A 3 -7.26 -27.37 3.02
N PRO A 4 -7.49 -26.30 2.25
CA PRO A 4 -8.49 -26.32 1.19
C PRO A 4 -8.02 -27.17 0.00
N SER A 5 -8.99 -27.69 -0.76
CA SER A 5 -8.73 -28.21 -2.10
C SER A 5 -8.87 -27.09 -3.14
N TYR A 6 -8.05 -27.19 -4.19
CA TYR A 6 -8.00 -26.24 -5.29
C TYR A 6 -8.36 -26.93 -6.61
N GLU A 7 -8.98 -26.20 -7.52
CA GLU A 7 -9.29 -26.67 -8.87
C GLU A 7 -8.02 -26.72 -9.74
N LYS A 8 -7.19 -25.67 -9.71
CA LYS A 8 -6.00 -25.54 -10.57
C LYS A 8 -4.73 -25.18 -9.82
N LEU A 9 -4.81 -24.65 -8.60
CA LEU A 9 -3.61 -24.30 -7.82
C LEU A 9 -3.01 -25.54 -7.13
N THR A 10 -1.68 -25.58 -7.05
CA THR A 10 -0.95 -26.59 -6.28
C THR A 10 -0.14 -25.89 -5.20
N PRO A 11 -0.44 -26.10 -3.90
CA PRO A 11 0.32 -25.47 -2.83
C PRO A 11 1.76 -26.02 -2.77
N PRO A 12 2.72 -25.25 -2.23
CA PRO A 12 4.07 -25.75 -1.99
C PRO A 12 4.06 -27.03 -1.14
N THR A 13 4.92 -27.99 -1.50
CA THR A 13 5.09 -29.25 -0.75
C THR A 13 5.91 -29.08 0.53
N GLN A 14 6.54 -27.91 0.69
CA GLN A 14 7.34 -27.54 1.85
C GLN A 14 6.86 -26.20 2.41
N GLY A 15 7.24 -25.94 3.67
CA GLY A 15 6.89 -24.72 4.38
C GLY A 15 5.72 -24.89 5.33
N SER A 16 5.63 -23.93 6.24
CA SER A 16 4.68 -23.93 7.34
C SER A 16 3.69 -22.78 7.18
N ARG A 17 2.43 -23.01 7.56
CA ARG A 17 1.39 -21.99 7.51
C ARG A 17 1.63 -20.91 8.59
N VAL A 18 1.47 -19.65 8.21
CA VAL A 18 1.33 -18.54 9.16
C VAL A 18 -0.01 -18.61 9.89
N THR A 19 0.00 -18.48 11.22
CA THR A 19 -1.23 -18.48 12.02
C THR A 19 -1.35 -17.22 12.86
N VAL A 20 -2.59 -16.83 13.16
CA VAL A 20 -2.91 -15.73 14.08
C VAL A 20 -3.72 -16.31 15.22
N ASP A 21 -3.28 -16.08 16.45
CA ASP A 21 -3.97 -16.58 17.65
C ASP A 21 -5.24 -15.78 17.98
N ALA A 22 -5.96 -16.20 19.02
CA ALA A 22 -7.21 -15.55 19.44
C ALA A 22 -7.02 -14.10 19.93
N ASN A 23 -5.79 -13.71 20.28
CA ASN A 23 -5.45 -12.36 20.73
C ASN A 23 -4.92 -11.47 19.57
N GLY A 24 -4.93 -11.98 18.33
CA GLY A 24 -4.41 -11.26 17.17
C GLY A 24 -2.89 -11.29 17.03
N ARG A 25 -2.18 -12.18 17.78
CA ARG A 25 -0.74 -12.32 17.65
C ARG A 25 -0.40 -13.24 16.48
N TRP A 26 0.47 -12.76 15.62
CA TRP A 26 1.01 -13.51 14.48
C TRP A 26 2.09 -14.49 14.94
N ASN A 27 1.95 -15.75 14.53
CA ASN A 27 2.95 -16.80 14.71
C ASN A 27 3.59 -17.08 13.33
N ILE A 28 4.79 -16.53 13.15
CA ILE A 28 5.56 -16.64 11.91
C ILE A 28 6.61 -17.76 12.10
N PRO A 29 6.51 -18.88 11.37
CA PRO A 29 7.54 -19.93 11.39
C PRO A 29 8.82 -19.44 10.68
N ASP A 30 9.93 -20.18 10.78
CA ASP A 30 11.15 -19.87 10.04
C ASP A 30 11.04 -20.18 8.53
N ASP A 31 10.06 -20.99 8.12
CA ASP A 31 9.81 -21.40 6.75
C ASP A 31 8.36 -21.12 6.27
N PRO A 32 7.84 -19.88 6.36
CA PRO A 32 6.46 -19.56 6.08
C PRO A 32 6.09 -19.78 4.61
N ILE A 33 4.88 -20.28 4.39
CA ILE A 33 4.22 -20.20 3.08
C ILE A 33 3.58 -18.82 2.93
N VAL A 34 3.95 -18.11 1.87
CA VAL A 34 3.45 -16.76 1.54
C VAL A 34 2.79 -16.78 0.18
N CYS A 35 1.56 -16.30 0.09
CA CYS A 35 0.85 -16.19 -1.18
C CYS A 35 1.49 -15.13 -2.09
N LEU A 36 1.75 -15.46 -3.35
CA LEU A 36 2.34 -14.56 -4.33
C LEU A 36 1.37 -14.30 -5.48
N LEU A 37 0.88 -13.08 -5.60
CA LEU A 37 0.16 -12.60 -6.77
C LEU A 37 1.14 -11.83 -7.66
N ARG A 38 1.61 -12.40 -8.77
CA ARG A 38 2.52 -11.66 -9.67
C ARG A 38 1.86 -10.42 -10.27
N GLY A 39 0.53 -10.44 -10.43
CA GLY A 39 -0.27 -9.34 -10.94
C GLY A 39 -0.35 -9.33 -12.46
N ASP A 40 -0.79 -8.21 -13.02
CA ASP A 40 -0.95 -7.96 -14.45
C ASP A 40 0.07 -6.91 -14.94
N GLY A 41 0.13 -6.73 -16.26
CA GLY A 41 0.97 -5.72 -16.89
C GLY A 41 2.45 -5.88 -16.56
N ILE A 42 3.08 -4.87 -15.95
CA ILE A 42 4.50 -4.94 -15.53
C ILE A 42 4.76 -5.96 -14.40
N GLY A 43 3.72 -6.36 -13.65
CA GLY A 43 3.83 -7.30 -12.54
C GLY A 43 4.20 -8.72 -12.97
N GLN A 44 3.59 -9.19 -14.07
CA GLN A 44 3.74 -10.57 -14.57
C GLN A 44 5.01 -10.78 -15.40
N ASP A 45 5.43 -12.04 -15.47
CA ASP A 45 6.42 -12.50 -16.42
C ASP A 45 5.80 -12.62 -17.82
N VAL A 46 6.57 -12.30 -18.86
CA VAL A 46 6.15 -12.43 -20.26
C VAL A 46 7.19 -13.25 -21.01
N GLY A 47 6.86 -14.51 -21.30
CA GLY A 47 7.83 -15.46 -21.85
C GLY A 47 9.02 -15.62 -20.88
N ASN A 48 10.23 -15.35 -21.36
CA ASN A 48 11.45 -15.39 -20.54
C ASN A 48 11.81 -14.04 -19.89
N VAL A 49 10.96 -13.01 -20.05
CA VAL A 49 11.20 -11.69 -19.47
C VAL A 49 10.55 -11.61 -18.09
N PRO A 50 11.34 -11.44 -17.01
CA PRO A 50 10.76 -11.34 -15.68
C PRO A 50 10.00 -10.02 -15.49
N GLY A 51 8.85 -10.11 -14.84
CA GLY A 51 8.10 -8.97 -14.33
C GLY A 51 8.75 -8.37 -13.10
N ILE A 52 8.24 -7.22 -12.67
CA ILE A 52 8.77 -6.52 -11.49
C ILE A 52 8.60 -7.34 -10.21
N THR A 53 7.53 -8.15 -10.12
CA THR A 53 7.24 -8.94 -8.93
C THR A 53 8.26 -10.07 -8.78
N THR A 54 8.64 -10.71 -9.90
CA THR A 54 9.70 -11.72 -9.96
C THR A 54 11.05 -11.14 -9.59
N CYS A 55 11.37 -9.94 -10.10
CA CYS A 55 12.60 -9.24 -9.74
C CYS A 55 12.65 -8.91 -8.24
N ALA A 56 11.53 -8.46 -7.66
CA ALA A 56 11.43 -8.19 -6.23
C ALA A 56 11.63 -9.47 -5.39
N VAL A 57 10.94 -10.56 -5.72
CA VAL A 57 11.06 -11.85 -5.02
C VAL A 57 12.50 -12.36 -5.01
N LYS A 58 13.20 -12.26 -6.15
CA LYS A 58 14.61 -12.64 -6.26
C LYS A 58 15.51 -11.92 -5.24
N VAL A 59 15.29 -10.61 -5.04
CA VAL A 59 16.05 -9.82 -4.06
C VAL A 59 15.66 -10.19 -2.63
N LEU A 60 14.36 -10.40 -2.36
CA LEU A 60 13.87 -10.81 -1.04
C LEU A 60 14.46 -12.14 -0.60
N ASP A 61 14.47 -13.14 -1.49
CA ASP A 61 15.06 -14.46 -1.21
C ASP A 61 16.55 -14.35 -0.91
N ALA A 62 17.28 -13.54 -1.69
CA ALA A 62 18.71 -13.29 -1.45
C ALA A 62 18.96 -12.61 -0.10
N ALA A 63 18.15 -11.61 0.27
CA ALA A 63 18.26 -10.91 1.55
C ALA A 63 17.97 -11.82 2.74
N VAL A 64 16.93 -12.66 2.66
CA VAL A 64 16.60 -13.64 3.71
C VAL A 64 17.71 -14.68 3.86
N ALA A 65 18.20 -15.23 2.74
CA ALA A 65 19.30 -16.19 2.75
C ALA A 65 20.57 -15.60 3.39
N ARG A 66 20.90 -14.35 3.05
CA ARG A 66 22.07 -13.62 3.56
C ARG A 66 21.95 -13.29 5.05
N ALA A 67 20.78 -12.82 5.50
CA ALA A 67 20.55 -12.43 6.89
C ALA A 67 20.60 -13.63 7.85
N TYR A 68 20.05 -14.77 7.42
CA TYR A 68 19.82 -15.90 8.33
C TYR A 68 20.64 -17.16 8.01
N GLY A 69 21.54 -17.10 7.03
CA GLY A 69 22.40 -18.23 6.65
C GLY A 69 21.59 -19.47 6.24
N GLY A 70 20.46 -19.27 5.57
CA GLY A 70 19.54 -20.33 5.14
C GLY A 70 18.65 -20.95 6.24
N LYS A 71 18.75 -20.49 7.50
CA LYS A 71 17.87 -20.95 8.60
C LYS A 71 16.41 -20.53 8.40
N ARG A 72 16.21 -19.40 7.73
CA ARG A 72 14.89 -18.90 7.32
C ARG A 72 14.77 -18.89 5.80
N ARG A 73 13.57 -19.12 5.29
CA ARG A 73 13.25 -19.10 3.86
C ARG A 73 11.77 -18.87 3.64
N ILE A 74 11.40 -18.22 2.55
CA ILE A 74 9.99 -18.07 2.16
C ILE A 74 9.65 -19.17 1.16
N HIS A 75 8.53 -19.86 1.38
CA HIS A 75 7.95 -20.75 0.38
C HIS A 75 6.82 -20.01 -0.32
N TRP A 76 7.11 -19.51 -1.53
CA TRP A 76 6.13 -18.76 -2.30
C TRP A 76 5.06 -19.69 -2.87
N PHE A 77 3.80 -19.37 -2.62
CA PHE A 77 2.65 -20.02 -3.24
C PHE A 77 2.05 -19.10 -4.30
N ASP A 78 2.39 -19.36 -5.57
CA ASP A 78 1.80 -18.63 -6.69
C ASP A 78 0.26 -18.82 -6.72
N ILE A 79 -0.44 -17.72 -6.49
CA ILE A 79 -1.90 -17.60 -6.62
C ILE A 79 -2.17 -16.59 -7.74
N HIS A 80 -3.34 -16.65 -8.37
CA HIS A 80 -3.60 -15.86 -9.58
C HIS A 80 -4.86 -14.99 -9.46
N ALA A 81 -4.75 -13.76 -9.91
CA ALA A 81 -5.86 -12.84 -10.15
C ALA A 81 -5.58 -12.02 -11.42
N GLY A 82 -6.58 -11.32 -11.93
CA GLY A 82 -6.45 -10.49 -13.13
C GLY A 82 -6.44 -11.32 -14.41
N ASP A 83 -5.77 -10.78 -15.43
CA ASP A 83 -5.74 -11.33 -16.79
C ASP A 83 -5.10 -12.73 -16.80
N VAL A 84 -4.08 -12.95 -15.96
CA VAL A 84 -3.43 -14.25 -15.77
C VAL A 84 -4.43 -15.31 -15.28
N ALA A 85 -5.24 -14.97 -14.27
CA ALA A 85 -6.24 -15.88 -13.75
C ALA A 85 -7.34 -16.15 -14.77
N ARG A 86 -7.79 -15.11 -15.49
CA ARG A 86 -8.80 -15.28 -16.53
C ARG A 86 -8.31 -16.23 -17.63
N ALA A 87 -7.07 -16.07 -18.11
CA ALA A 87 -6.49 -16.96 -19.11
C ALA A 87 -6.35 -18.40 -18.60
N MET A 88 -6.01 -18.58 -17.33
CA MET A 88 -5.84 -19.91 -16.71
C MET A 88 -7.18 -20.63 -16.45
N TYR A 89 -8.15 -19.91 -15.89
CA TYR A 89 -9.41 -20.51 -15.44
C TYR A 89 -10.48 -20.50 -16.53
N ASN A 90 -10.51 -19.48 -17.37
CA ASN A 90 -11.58 -19.21 -18.33
C ASN A 90 -11.06 -18.86 -19.74
N PRO A 91 -10.14 -19.64 -20.36
CA PRO A 91 -9.54 -19.33 -21.66
C PRO A 91 -10.55 -19.21 -22.81
N GLN A 92 -11.73 -19.80 -22.64
CA GLN A 92 -12.81 -19.79 -23.61
C GLN A 92 -13.64 -18.50 -23.63
N VAL A 93 -13.58 -17.66 -22.58
CA VAL A 93 -14.43 -16.47 -22.44
C VAL A 93 -13.74 -15.26 -23.07
N LYS A 94 -14.31 -14.73 -24.16
CA LYS A 94 -13.79 -13.57 -24.89
C LYS A 94 -14.25 -12.24 -24.30
N ASP A 95 -13.55 -11.15 -24.61
CA ASP A 95 -13.80 -9.81 -24.06
C ASP A 95 -15.22 -9.32 -24.37
N GLU A 96 -15.74 -9.64 -25.55
CA GLU A 96 -17.10 -9.25 -25.94
C GLU A 96 -18.16 -9.92 -25.06
N GLN A 97 -17.87 -11.13 -24.55
CA GLN A 97 -18.78 -11.86 -23.67
C GLN A 97 -18.73 -11.31 -22.24
N VAL A 98 -17.55 -10.87 -21.76
CA VAL A 98 -17.38 -10.29 -20.42
C VAL A 98 -18.33 -9.13 -20.19
N ASN A 99 -18.47 -8.23 -21.16
CA ASN A 99 -19.32 -7.04 -21.04
C ASN A 99 -20.82 -7.35 -20.93
N SER A 100 -21.24 -8.57 -21.23
CA SER A 100 -22.63 -9.03 -21.11
C SER A 100 -22.96 -9.66 -19.75
N LEU A 101 -21.93 -9.91 -18.94
CA LEU A 101 -22.07 -10.55 -17.62
C LEU A 101 -22.41 -9.55 -16.53
N SER A 102 -23.03 -10.05 -15.46
CA SER A 102 -23.21 -9.30 -14.21
C SER A 102 -21.84 -8.91 -13.62
N GLU A 103 -21.79 -7.85 -12.81
CA GLU A 103 -20.54 -7.43 -12.15
C GLU A 103 -19.92 -8.58 -11.32
N ASP A 104 -20.74 -9.35 -10.61
CA ASP A 104 -20.26 -10.47 -9.81
C ASP A 104 -19.66 -11.60 -10.66
N ASP A 105 -20.27 -11.88 -11.82
CA ASP A 105 -19.76 -12.91 -12.72
C ASP A 105 -18.49 -12.45 -13.44
N GLN A 106 -18.41 -11.18 -13.84
CA GLN A 106 -17.16 -10.60 -14.35
C GLN A 106 -16.04 -10.73 -13.31
N ARG A 107 -16.31 -10.36 -12.04
CA ARG A 107 -15.31 -10.47 -10.96
C ARG A 107 -14.78 -11.90 -10.80
N LYS A 108 -15.65 -12.91 -10.84
CA LYS A 108 -15.25 -14.33 -10.71
C LYS A 108 -14.34 -14.81 -11.85
N LEU A 109 -14.44 -14.22 -13.04
CA LEU A 109 -13.53 -14.54 -14.15
C LEU A 109 -12.08 -14.13 -13.85
N TYR A 110 -11.90 -12.99 -13.18
CA TYR A 110 -10.59 -12.43 -12.86
C TYR A 110 -10.10 -12.76 -11.45
N LEU A 111 -10.96 -13.26 -10.57
CA LEU A 111 -10.61 -13.62 -9.20
C LEU A 111 -11.23 -15.00 -8.85
N PRO A 112 -10.51 -16.09 -9.12
CA PRO A 112 -11.00 -17.45 -8.90
C PRO A 112 -11.09 -17.78 -7.40
N ASP A 113 -11.98 -18.72 -7.06
CA ASP A 113 -12.19 -19.17 -5.68
C ASP A 113 -10.93 -19.81 -5.08
N ASP A 114 -10.09 -20.46 -5.89
CA ASP A 114 -8.83 -21.02 -5.43
C ASP A 114 -7.92 -19.95 -4.78
N THR A 115 -7.82 -18.78 -5.40
CA THR A 115 -7.04 -17.65 -4.88
C THR A 115 -7.62 -17.13 -3.56
N LEU A 116 -8.96 -17.07 -3.45
CA LEU A 116 -9.62 -16.66 -2.22
C LEU A 116 -9.38 -17.67 -1.09
N LYS A 117 -9.55 -18.97 -1.37
CA LYS A 117 -9.30 -20.06 -0.41
C LYS A 117 -7.85 -20.10 0.03
N ALA A 118 -6.92 -19.92 -0.89
CA ALA A 118 -5.49 -19.90 -0.61
C ALA A 118 -5.14 -18.77 0.34
N PHE A 119 -5.56 -17.54 0.03
CA PHE A 119 -5.24 -16.39 0.89
C PHE A 119 -5.99 -16.44 2.23
N GLU A 120 -7.22 -16.94 2.28
CA GLU A 120 -7.95 -17.18 3.54
C GLU A 120 -7.21 -18.18 4.45
N TYR A 121 -6.58 -19.18 3.84
CA TYR A 121 -5.82 -20.19 4.55
C TYR A 121 -4.42 -19.70 4.95
N TYR A 122 -3.65 -19.04 4.08
CA TYR A 122 -2.26 -18.67 4.38
C TYR A 122 -2.10 -17.27 4.99
N SER A 123 -3.10 -16.40 4.88
CA SER A 123 -3.22 -15.09 5.55
C SER A 123 -2.17 -14.03 5.22
N LEU A 124 -1.04 -14.39 4.63
CA LEU A 124 0.08 -13.49 4.30
C LEU A 124 0.38 -13.55 2.81
N GLY A 125 0.54 -12.39 2.17
CA GLY A 125 0.84 -12.36 0.74
C GLY A 125 1.56 -11.12 0.23
N LEU A 126 2.29 -11.30 -0.86
CA LEU A 126 2.92 -10.26 -1.65
C LEU A 126 2.25 -10.19 -3.03
N LYS A 127 2.03 -8.98 -3.51
CA LYS A 127 1.18 -8.72 -4.66
C LYS A 127 1.75 -7.65 -5.58
N GLY A 128 1.82 -7.97 -6.87
CA GLY A 128 1.99 -7.01 -7.96
C GLY A 128 0.70 -6.25 -8.31
N PRO A 129 0.77 -5.26 -9.22
CA PRO A 129 -0.40 -4.48 -9.61
C PRO A 129 -1.43 -5.36 -10.34
N LEU A 130 -2.73 -5.06 -10.19
CA LEU A 130 -3.81 -5.74 -10.91
C LEU A 130 -4.59 -4.74 -11.76
N THR A 131 -4.98 -5.14 -12.97
CA THR A 131 -5.78 -4.30 -13.86
C THR A 131 -7.19 -4.14 -13.28
N THR A 132 -7.72 -2.92 -13.26
CA THR A 132 -9.13 -2.65 -12.96
C THR A 132 -9.76 -2.02 -14.21
N PRO A 133 -10.89 -2.54 -14.73
CA PRO A 133 -11.60 -1.93 -15.85
C PRO A 133 -12.03 -0.48 -15.54
N ILE A 134 -11.90 0.45 -16.50
CA ILE A 134 -12.26 1.87 -16.34
C ILE A 134 -13.63 2.14 -16.99
N GLY A 135 -14.52 2.87 -16.29
CA GLY A 135 -15.74 3.45 -16.87
C GLY A 135 -16.97 2.52 -16.95
N GLY A 136 -16.84 1.28 -16.50
CA GLY A 136 -17.88 0.26 -16.40
C GLY A 136 -17.27 -1.11 -16.02
N GLY A 137 -18.09 -2.04 -15.53
CA GLY A 137 -17.65 -3.36 -15.07
C GLY A 137 -17.69 -3.51 -13.56
N PHE A 138 -17.03 -4.55 -13.05
CA PHE A 138 -17.10 -4.94 -11.64
C PHE A 138 -16.22 -4.08 -10.72
N ARG A 139 -16.59 -4.02 -9.44
CA ARG A 139 -15.81 -3.35 -8.39
C ARG A 139 -14.36 -3.84 -8.36
N SER A 140 -13.40 -2.92 -8.24
CA SER A 140 -11.95 -3.23 -8.24
C SER A 140 -11.60 -4.48 -7.42
N ILE A 141 -10.81 -5.38 -8.02
CA ILE A 141 -10.30 -6.60 -7.34
C ILE A 141 -9.59 -6.23 -6.03
N ASN A 142 -8.79 -5.15 -6.05
CA ASN A 142 -8.05 -4.71 -4.87
C ASN A 142 -9.02 -4.33 -3.74
N VAL A 143 -10.08 -3.58 -4.06
CA VAL A 143 -11.12 -3.20 -3.08
C VAL A 143 -11.88 -4.42 -2.57
N TYR A 144 -12.22 -5.37 -3.45
CA TYR A 144 -12.88 -6.61 -3.06
C TYR A 144 -12.01 -7.43 -2.08
N LEU A 145 -10.73 -7.62 -2.38
CA LEU A 145 -9.80 -8.34 -1.50
C LEU A 145 -9.67 -7.65 -0.13
N ARG A 146 -9.56 -6.33 -0.10
CA ARG A 146 -9.46 -5.55 1.15
C ARG A 146 -10.67 -5.76 2.04
N ILE A 147 -11.87 -5.72 1.47
CA ILE A 147 -13.12 -5.92 2.21
C ILE A 147 -13.29 -7.39 2.62
N ARG A 148 -13.06 -8.34 1.69
CA ARG A 148 -13.25 -9.78 1.93
C ARG A 148 -12.36 -10.31 3.05
N PHE A 149 -11.16 -9.75 3.20
CA PHE A 149 -10.17 -10.15 4.19
C PHE A 149 -10.00 -9.14 5.35
N ASP A 150 -10.88 -8.14 5.44
CA ASP A 150 -10.87 -7.08 6.46
C ASP A 150 -9.48 -6.43 6.63
N LEU A 151 -8.82 -6.13 5.51
CA LEU A 151 -7.50 -5.46 5.45
C LEU A 151 -7.68 -3.95 5.66
N TYR A 152 -8.07 -3.59 6.88
CA TYR A 152 -8.63 -2.27 7.20
C TYR A 152 -7.65 -1.11 7.24
N ALA A 153 -6.35 -1.39 7.36
CA ALA A 153 -5.31 -0.37 7.37
C ALA A 153 -4.47 -0.44 6.10
N CYS A 154 -4.54 0.58 5.26
CA CYS A 154 -3.56 0.79 4.20
C CYS A 154 -2.38 1.59 4.78
N VAL A 155 -1.21 0.98 4.88
CA VAL A 155 0.00 1.57 5.45
C VAL A 155 0.98 1.90 4.34
N ARG A 156 1.41 3.16 4.24
CA ARG A 156 2.31 3.65 3.20
C ARG A 156 3.44 4.47 3.81
N PRO A 157 4.66 3.91 3.96
CA PRO A 157 5.84 4.70 4.29
C PRO A 157 6.27 5.52 3.08
N VAL A 158 6.56 6.79 3.31
CA VAL A 158 7.06 7.74 2.32
C VAL A 158 8.31 8.40 2.88
N ARG A 159 9.44 8.12 2.25
CA ARG A 159 10.73 8.71 2.60
C ARG A 159 11.52 9.07 1.37
N TYR A 160 12.36 10.08 1.48
CA TYR A 160 13.32 10.39 0.44
C TYR A 160 14.47 9.39 0.44
N PHE A 161 14.82 8.92 -0.75
CA PHE A 161 16.02 8.13 -0.99
C PHE A 161 17.09 9.05 -1.57
N LYS A 162 18.24 9.10 -0.89
CA LYS A 162 19.37 9.92 -1.36
C LYS A 162 19.77 9.49 -2.78
N GLY A 163 20.01 10.48 -3.64
CA GLY A 163 20.40 10.28 -5.04
C GLY A 163 19.22 10.18 -6.01
N VAL A 164 17.98 10.19 -5.53
CA VAL A 164 16.78 10.35 -6.38
C VAL A 164 16.52 11.85 -6.57
N ASP A 165 16.23 12.29 -7.79
CA ASP A 165 15.80 13.68 -8.00
C ASP A 165 14.38 13.85 -7.48
N ALA A 166 14.13 14.97 -6.81
CA ALA A 166 12.86 15.24 -6.18
C ALA A 166 12.42 16.68 -6.48
N PRO A 167 11.15 16.89 -6.89
CA PRO A 167 10.66 18.22 -7.23
C PRO A 167 10.55 19.13 -6.00
N ASN A 168 10.47 18.56 -4.79
CA ASN A 168 10.38 19.32 -3.55
C ASN A 168 11.78 19.65 -3.00
N LYS A 169 12.04 20.94 -2.76
CA LYS A 169 13.31 21.45 -2.17
C LYS A 169 13.60 20.94 -0.75
N ARG A 170 12.63 20.33 -0.08
CA ARG A 170 12.67 19.76 1.27
C ARG A 170 12.40 18.25 1.25
N ALA A 171 12.57 17.59 0.10
CA ALA A 171 12.34 16.15 -0.02
C ALA A 171 13.16 15.37 1.02
N ASP A 172 14.40 15.80 1.29
CA ASP A 172 15.31 15.26 2.31
C ASP A 172 14.73 15.21 3.73
N LYS A 173 13.71 16.02 4.01
CA LYS A 173 12.99 16.07 5.29
C LYS A 173 11.72 15.23 5.33
N VAL A 174 11.30 14.66 4.20
CA VAL A 174 10.11 13.81 4.14
C VAL A 174 10.47 12.43 4.67
N ASN A 175 9.89 12.07 5.82
CA ASN A 175 9.93 10.73 6.38
C ASN A 175 8.64 10.49 7.18
N MET A 176 7.63 9.97 6.51
CA MET A 176 6.28 9.82 7.04
C MET A 176 5.76 8.39 6.85
N VAL A 177 4.87 7.94 7.73
CA VAL A 177 4.08 6.72 7.53
C VAL A 177 2.60 7.08 7.58
N ILE A 178 1.91 6.85 6.48
CA ILE A 178 0.48 7.16 6.33
C ILE A 178 -0.32 5.91 6.62
N PHE A 179 -1.19 5.98 7.62
CA PHE A 179 -2.19 4.99 7.98
C PHE A 179 -3.55 5.46 7.46
N ARG A 180 -4.04 4.80 6.44
CA ARG A 180 -5.30 5.09 5.78
C ARG A 180 -6.35 4.04 6.14
N GLU A 181 -7.50 4.48 6.66
CA GLU A 181 -8.69 3.63 6.80
C GLU A 181 -9.08 3.09 5.42
N ASN A 182 -9.31 1.79 5.28
CA ASN A 182 -9.35 1.15 3.96
C ASN A 182 -10.66 0.39 3.68
N THR A 183 -11.70 0.55 4.51
CA THR A 183 -12.97 -0.21 4.39
C THR A 183 -14.21 0.66 4.25
N GLU A 184 -14.18 1.90 4.70
CA GLU A 184 -15.32 2.83 4.71
C GLU A 184 -15.07 4.05 3.80
N ASP A 185 -15.67 5.19 4.13
CA ASP A 185 -15.68 6.42 3.33
C ASP A 185 -16.38 6.20 1.97
N VAL A 186 -16.28 7.17 1.06
CA VAL A 186 -16.80 7.08 -0.31
C VAL A 186 -16.24 5.90 -1.10
N TYR A 187 -15.13 5.28 -0.65
CA TYR A 187 -14.55 4.06 -1.24
C TYR A 187 -15.39 2.80 -0.96
N CYS A 188 -16.38 2.89 -0.06
CA CYS A 188 -17.36 1.83 0.14
C CYS A 188 -18.24 1.59 -1.12
N GLY A 189 -18.25 2.52 -2.09
CA GLY A 189 -18.90 2.35 -3.39
C GLY A 189 -20.43 2.41 -3.34
N ILE A 190 -21.00 2.98 -2.27
CA ILE A 190 -22.45 3.18 -2.16
C ILE A 190 -22.79 4.48 -2.88
N GLU A 191 -23.09 4.37 -4.17
CA GLU A 191 -23.44 5.50 -5.04
C GLU A 191 -24.56 5.17 -6.02
N PHE A 192 -25.28 6.20 -6.45
CA PHE A 192 -26.43 6.11 -7.32
C PHE A 192 -26.28 7.08 -8.48
N LYS A 193 -26.34 6.56 -9.70
CA LYS A 193 -26.27 7.35 -10.93
C LYS A 193 -27.39 8.39 -10.96
N SER A 194 -27.05 9.59 -11.44
CA SER A 194 -27.98 10.67 -11.71
C SER A 194 -29.23 10.18 -12.47
N ASN A 195 -30.40 10.66 -12.05
CA ASN A 195 -31.73 10.32 -12.59
C ASN A 195 -32.17 8.84 -12.47
N SER A 196 -31.36 7.98 -11.86
CA SER A 196 -31.77 6.59 -11.58
C SER A 196 -32.98 6.56 -10.63
N GLU A 197 -33.75 5.47 -10.68
CA GLU A 197 -34.88 5.28 -9.78
C GLU A 197 -34.47 5.36 -8.31
N ARG A 198 -33.37 4.67 -7.94
CA ARG A 198 -32.83 4.69 -6.57
C ARG A 198 -32.37 6.08 -6.13
N ALA A 199 -31.72 6.84 -7.02
CA ALA A 199 -31.35 8.23 -6.71
C ALA A 199 -32.59 9.10 -6.44
N ARG A 200 -33.63 9.01 -7.28
CA ARG A 200 -34.88 9.75 -7.09
C ARG A 200 -35.60 9.39 -5.79
N GLN A 201 -35.64 8.11 -5.44
CA GLN A 201 -36.19 7.65 -4.15
C GLN A 201 -35.44 8.23 -2.96
N LEU A 202 -34.10 8.22 -3.01
CA LEU A 202 -33.27 8.76 -1.93
C LEU A 202 -33.40 10.29 -1.81
N ILE A 203 -33.45 11.01 -2.93
CA ILE A 203 -33.70 12.46 -2.96
C ILE A 203 -35.05 12.77 -2.32
N SER A 204 -36.12 12.07 -2.72
CA SER A 204 -37.46 12.26 -2.15
C SER A 204 -37.49 11.97 -0.64
N LEU A 205 -36.75 10.96 -0.18
CA LEU A 205 -36.61 10.67 1.24
C LEU A 205 -35.92 11.83 1.99
N LEU A 206 -34.82 12.36 1.47
CA LEU A 206 -34.10 13.49 2.06
C LEU A 206 -34.98 14.76 2.09
N GLU A 207 -35.75 15.02 1.03
CA GLU A 207 -36.74 16.09 0.98
C GLU A 207 -37.82 15.90 2.06
N SER A 208 -38.28 14.67 2.28
CA SER A 208 -39.26 14.36 3.34
C SER A 208 -38.73 14.64 4.75
N TRP A 209 -37.40 14.58 4.95
CA TRP A 209 -36.72 14.95 6.20
C TRP A 209 -36.41 16.45 6.30
N GLY A 210 -36.78 17.24 5.30
CA GLY A 210 -36.60 18.69 5.28
C GLY A 210 -35.32 19.20 4.61
N TYR A 211 -34.54 18.32 3.97
CA TYR A 211 -33.35 18.74 3.21
C TYR A 211 -33.77 19.33 1.85
N LYS A 212 -33.69 20.66 1.72
CA LYS A 212 -34.14 21.39 0.51
C LYS A 212 -33.04 21.65 -0.53
N ASN A 213 -31.80 21.29 -0.22
CA ASN A 213 -30.62 21.66 -1.02
C ASN A 213 -30.17 20.51 -1.94
N VAL A 214 -30.97 19.45 -2.07
CA VAL A 214 -30.62 18.28 -2.89
C VAL A 214 -31.12 18.53 -4.31
N VAL A 215 -30.20 18.59 -5.28
CA VAL A 215 -30.56 18.85 -6.68
C VAL A 215 -31.26 17.60 -7.25
N PRO A 216 -32.45 17.72 -7.87
CA PRO A 216 -33.21 16.54 -8.36
C PRO A 216 -32.47 15.65 -9.36
N SER A 217 -31.54 16.23 -10.13
CA SER A 217 -30.71 15.52 -11.11
C SER A 217 -29.35 15.09 -10.55
N ALA A 218 -29.11 15.21 -9.25
CA ALA A 218 -27.84 14.82 -8.65
C ALA A 218 -27.59 13.31 -8.75
N GLY A 219 -26.32 12.93 -8.98
CA GLY A 219 -25.82 11.64 -8.52
C GLY A 219 -25.64 11.70 -7.01
N ILE A 220 -25.95 10.61 -6.30
CA ILE A 220 -25.89 10.58 -4.83
C ILE A 220 -24.86 9.55 -4.38
N GLY A 221 -23.92 9.96 -3.54
CA GLY A 221 -22.96 9.07 -2.87
C GLY A 221 -23.13 9.11 -1.36
N ILE A 222 -22.87 7.98 -0.68
CA ILE A 222 -22.90 7.88 0.78
C ILE A 222 -21.47 7.78 1.32
N LYS A 223 -21.17 8.57 2.36
CA LYS A 223 -19.88 8.57 3.07
C LYS A 223 -20.07 8.07 4.50
N PRO A 224 -20.05 6.75 4.76
CA PRO A 224 -20.04 6.23 6.11
C PRO A 224 -18.64 6.36 6.70
N ILE A 225 -18.54 6.78 7.97
CA ILE A 225 -17.34 6.64 8.79
C ILE A 225 -17.82 6.22 10.19
N SER A 226 -17.26 5.15 10.74
CA SER A 226 -17.71 4.55 12.00
C SER A 226 -16.67 4.61 13.12
N PRO A 227 -17.10 4.56 14.39
CA PRO A 227 -16.17 4.47 15.52
C PRO A 227 -15.28 3.21 15.46
N PRO A 228 -15.79 1.99 15.21
CA PRO A 228 -14.94 0.80 15.11
C PRO A 228 -13.88 0.92 14.01
N GLY A 229 -14.26 1.38 12.81
CA GLY A 229 -13.33 1.58 11.68
C GLY A 229 -12.24 2.61 11.98
N SER A 230 -12.63 3.73 12.58
CA SER A 230 -11.70 4.80 12.97
C SER A 230 -10.76 4.37 14.09
N LYS A 231 -11.32 3.83 15.19
CA LYS A 231 -10.55 3.44 16.38
C LYS A 231 -9.53 2.34 16.07
N ARG A 232 -9.85 1.33 15.26
CA ARG A 232 -8.90 0.25 14.90
C ARG A 232 -7.70 0.75 14.10
N LEU A 233 -7.91 1.63 13.13
CA LEU A 233 -6.82 2.24 12.38
C LEU A 233 -5.94 3.11 13.28
N ILE A 234 -6.54 4.00 14.05
CA ILE A 234 -5.81 4.98 14.86
C ILE A 234 -5.02 4.27 15.97
N ARG A 235 -5.58 3.19 16.54
CA ARG A 235 -4.86 2.29 17.47
C ARG A 235 -3.61 1.71 16.84
N MET A 236 -3.70 1.20 15.60
CA MET A 236 -2.55 0.68 14.87
C MET A 236 -1.50 1.79 14.63
N ALA A 237 -1.93 2.98 14.22
CA ALA A 237 -1.03 4.11 13.99
C ALA A 237 -0.30 4.59 15.26
N ILE A 238 -1.00 4.67 16.40
CA ILE A 238 -0.40 5.06 17.69
C ILE A 238 0.57 3.99 18.18
N ARG A 239 0.20 2.70 18.12
CA ARG A 239 1.11 1.60 18.46
C ARG A 239 2.37 1.64 17.60
N TRP A 240 2.21 1.81 16.28
CA TRP A 240 3.34 1.94 15.37
C TRP A 240 4.27 3.09 15.78
N ALA A 241 3.72 4.27 16.10
CA ALA A 241 4.51 5.40 16.54
C ALA A 241 5.28 5.12 17.84
N ILE A 242 4.66 4.44 18.80
CA ILE A 242 5.27 4.06 20.07
C ILE A 242 6.40 3.05 19.84
N ASP A 243 6.11 1.95 19.15
CA ASP A 243 7.04 0.83 18.94
C ASP A 243 8.29 1.28 18.16
N HIS A 244 8.11 2.19 17.19
CA HIS A 244 9.19 2.75 16.37
C HIS A 244 9.76 4.07 16.94
N LYS A 245 9.32 4.50 18.13
CA LYS A 245 9.78 5.74 18.80
C LYS A 245 9.65 6.99 17.93
N LEU A 246 8.58 7.07 17.15
CA LEU A 246 8.26 8.20 16.27
C LEU A 246 7.65 9.36 17.07
N PRO A 247 7.91 10.62 16.67
CA PRO A 247 7.59 11.78 17.50
C PRO A 247 6.11 12.13 17.57
N SER A 248 5.32 11.85 16.53
CA SER A 248 3.92 12.30 16.43
C SER A 248 3.00 11.37 15.64
N VAL A 249 1.70 11.43 15.97
CA VAL A 249 0.57 10.93 15.17
C VAL A 249 -0.36 12.10 14.88
N THR A 250 -0.56 12.39 13.61
CA THR A 250 -1.46 13.46 13.14
C THR A 250 -2.73 12.88 12.54
N LEU A 251 -3.89 13.31 13.06
CA LEU A 251 -5.20 12.96 12.51
C LEU A 251 -5.56 13.94 11.38
N MET A 252 -5.57 13.48 10.13
CA MET A 252 -5.95 14.32 8.98
C MET A 252 -7.46 14.22 8.72
N HIS A 253 -8.16 15.36 8.72
CA HIS A 253 -9.62 15.37 8.59
C HIS A 253 -10.15 16.69 8.01
N LYS A 254 -11.37 16.72 7.47
CA LYS A 254 -12.09 17.93 7.04
C LYS A 254 -13.32 18.16 7.91
N GLY A 255 -13.14 17.96 9.22
CA GLY A 255 -14.22 17.99 10.22
C GLY A 255 -14.87 19.36 10.43
N ASN A 256 -14.22 20.44 9.97
CA ASN A 256 -14.84 21.76 9.96
C ASN A 256 -16.05 21.86 9.00
N ILE A 257 -16.05 21.06 7.92
CA ILE A 257 -17.16 20.95 6.97
C ILE A 257 -17.98 19.68 7.24
N MET A 258 -17.32 18.53 7.36
CA MET A 258 -17.94 17.21 7.53
C MET A 258 -17.94 16.78 8.99
N LYS A 259 -18.72 17.48 9.83
CA LYS A 259 -18.70 17.37 11.29
C LYS A 259 -18.94 15.94 11.80
N PHE A 260 -19.91 15.23 11.23
CA PHE A 260 -20.38 13.94 11.74
C PHE A 260 -19.70 12.72 11.10
N THR A 261 -18.74 12.93 10.20
CA THR A 261 -17.94 11.86 9.60
C THR A 261 -16.46 12.10 9.87
N GLU A 262 -15.86 13.11 9.25
CA GLU A 262 -14.44 13.40 9.46
C GLU A 262 -14.16 14.15 10.77
N GLY A 263 -15.11 14.96 11.26
CA GLY A 263 -15.03 15.50 12.62
C GLY A 263 -15.08 14.38 13.65
N ALA A 264 -16.01 13.45 13.48
CA ALA A 264 -16.15 12.27 14.32
C ALA A 264 -14.91 11.35 14.29
N PHE A 265 -14.30 11.11 13.11
CA PHE A 265 -13.03 10.39 12.99
C PHE A 265 -11.94 10.98 13.90
N LYS A 266 -11.79 12.32 13.86
CA LYS A 266 -10.82 13.05 14.69
C LYS A 266 -11.18 12.91 16.18
N ASP A 267 -12.44 13.13 16.55
CA ASP A 267 -12.89 13.05 17.94
C ASP A 267 -12.70 11.64 18.53
N TRP A 268 -13.09 10.57 17.80
CA TRP A 268 -12.87 9.17 18.20
C TRP A 268 -11.38 8.81 18.30
N GLY A 269 -10.53 9.44 17.48
CA GLY A 269 -9.08 9.30 17.57
C GLY A 269 -8.50 9.86 18.88
N TYR A 270 -8.91 11.07 19.25
CA TYR A 270 -8.50 11.66 20.53
C TYR A 270 -9.08 10.91 21.73
N GLU A 271 -10.34 10.46 21.65
CA GLU A 271 -10.97 9.61 22.65
C GLU A 271 -10.13 8.35 22.89
N LEU A 272 -9.86 7.57 21.84
CA LEU A 272 -9.03 6.36 21.92
C LEU A 272 -7.62 6.64 22.44
N ALA A 273 -6.96 7.70 21.98
CA ALA A 273 -5.62 8.05 22.45
C ALA A 273 -5.59 8.29 23.97
N ARG A 274 -6.64 8.92 24.51
CA ARG A 274 -6.77 9.16 25.96
C ARG A 274 -7.17 7.90 26.72
N GLU A 275 -8.01 7.05 26.14
CA GLU A 275 -8.50 5.81 26.79
C GLU A 275 -7.42 4.72 26.87
N GLU A 276 -6.66 4.52 25.79
CA GLU A 276 -5.78 3.35 25.66
C GLU A 276 -4.29 3.68 25.78
N PHE A 277 -3.88 4.94 25.56
CA PHE A 277 -2.47 5.32 25.44
C PHE A 277 -2.05 6.50 26.32
N ARG A 278 -2.84 6.86 27.34
CA ARG A 278 -2.64 8.07 28.16
C ARG A 278 -1.21 8.25 28.67
N ASP A 279 -0.60 7.18 29.16
CA ASP A 279 0.74 7.21 29.74
C ASP A 279 1.86 7.29 28.70
N GLN A 280 1.54 7.23 27.41
CA GLN A 280 2.52 7.21 26.32
C GLN A 280 2.35 8.40 25.36
N ILE A 281 1.31 9.20 25.55
CA ILE A 281 0.98 10.32 24.66
C ILE A 281 0.91 11.67 25.38
N ILE A 282 0.91 12.74 24.60
CA ILE A 282 0.52 14.11 24.98
C ILE A 282 -0.27 14.73 23.81
N THR A 283 -1.34 15.48 24.08
CA THR A 283 -2.03 16.22 23.02
C THR A 283 -1.34 17.56 22.72
N GLU A 284 -1.56 18.11 21.52
CA GLU A 284 -1.00 19.43 21.17
C GLU A 284 -1.44 20.54 22.14
N ASP A 285 -2.70 20.55 22.57
CA ASP A 285 -3.22 21.48 23.58
C ASP A 285 -2.49 21.35 24.92
N GLU A 286 -2.25 20.12 25.39
CA GLU A 286 -1.53 19.86 26.64
C GLU A 286 -0.07 20.30 26.54
N MET A 287 0.57 20.06 25.39
CA MET A 287 1.93 20.50 25.12
C MET A 287 2.04 22.03 25.17
N TRP A 288 1.10 22.76 24.57
CA TRP A 288 1.09 24.22 24.60
C TRP A 288 0.76 24.78 25.98
N ALA A 289 -0.18 24.18 26.70
CA ALA A 289 -0.46 24.52 28.10
C ALA A 289 0.75 24.31 29.02
N ALA A 290 1.63 23.35 28.68
CA ALA A 290 2.88 23.07 29.38
C ALA A 290 4.10 23.86 28.86
N GLY A 291 3.89 24.95 28.10
CA GLY A 291 4.97 25.82 27.62
C GLY A 291 5.64 25.38 26.31
N GLY A 292 4.95 24.57 25.50
CA GLY A 292 5.34 24.24 24.12
C GLY A 292 6.42 23.18 23.98
N LYS A 293 6.80 22.49 25.07
CA LYS A 293 7.81 21.42 25.03
C LYS A 293 7.16 20.05 25.12
N LYS A 294 7.40 19.20 24.13
CA LYS A 294 7.00 17.79 24.15
C LYS A 294 7.85 17.02 25.18
N PRO A 295 7.25 16.35 26.17
CA PRO A 295 8.00 15.50 27.09
C PRO A 295 8.75 14.38 26.37
N ALA A 296 9.93 14.02 26.88
CA ALA A 296 10.71 12.91 26.34
C ALA A 296 9.93 11.59 26.44
N GLY A 297 10.02 10.76 25.40
CA GLY A 297 9.35 9.45 25.34
C GLY A 297 7.84 9.49 25.05
N LYS A 298 7.18 10.65 25.02
CA LYS A 298 5.77 10.77 24.66
C LYS A 298 5.58 10.97 23.16
N VAL A 299 4.56 10.35 22.58
CA VAL A 299 4.08 10.61 21.22
C VAL A 299 3.12 11.81 21.24
N LEU A 300 3.35 12.80 20.37
CA LEU A 300 2.43 13.92 20.21
C LEU A 300 1.22 13.49 19.39
N ILE A 301 0.02 13.67 19.93
CA ILE A 301 -1.24 13.50 19.21
C ILE A 301 -1.75 14.89 18.81
N ASN A 302 -1.88 15.11 17.51
CA ASN A 302 -2.42 16.35 16.96
C ASN A 302 -3.34 16.08 15.76
N ASP A 303 -3.95 17.12 15.22
CA ASP A 303 -4.81 17.02 14.04
C ASP A 303 -4.57 18.18 13.08
N ARG A 304 -4.83 17.95 11.79
CA ARG A 304 -4.74 18.98 10.76
C ARG A 304 -5.91 18.85 9.81
N ILE A 305 -6.40 20.01 9.36
CA ILE A 305 -7.42 20.08 8.33
C ILE A 305 -6.84 19.55 7.00
N ALA A 306 -7.58 18.71 6.29
CA ALA A 306 -7.09 17.95 5.12
C ALA A 306 -6.38 18.81 4.05
N ASP A 307 -6.99 19.91 3.61
CA ASP A 307 -6.38 20.85 2.66
C ASP A 307 -5.12 21.54 3.21
N SER A 308 -5.13 21.92 4.49
CA SER A 308 -3.94 22.43 5.16
C SER A 308 -2.83 21.39 5.21
N MET A 309 -3.15 20.11 5.41
CA MET A 309 -2.17 19.03 5.49
C MET A 309 -1.31 18.94 4.22
N PHE A 310 -1.89 19.14 3.02
CA PHE A 310 -1.13 19.19 1.77
C PHE A 310 -0.12 20.34 1.73
N GLN A 311 -0.43 21.50 2.33
CA GLN A 311 0.53 22.60 2.45
C GLN A 311 1.62 22.24 3.46
N GLN A 312 1.22 21.64 4.59
CA GLN A 312 2.12 21.33 5.69
C GLN A 312 3.19 20.30 5.30
N ILE A 313 2.83 19.22 4.60
CA ILE A 313 3.83 18.23 4.13
C ILE A 313 4.83 18.82 3.13
N GLN A 314 4.51 19.95 2.49
CA GLN A 314 5.43 20.62 1.56
C GLN A 314 6.33 21.64 2.28
N LEU A 315 5.75 22.42 3.20
CA LEU A 315 6.41 23.54 3.87
C LEU A 315 7.18 23.11 5.11
N ARG A 316 6.65 22.14 5.86
CA ARG A 316 7.12 21.68 7.18
C ARG A 316 7.08 20.14 7.28
N PRO A 317 7.62 19.38 6.30
CA PRO A 317 7.56 17.91 6.31
C PRO A 317 8.17 17.27 7.57
N ASP A 318 9.18 17.90 8.17
CA ASP A 318 9.88 17.43 9.37
C ASP A 318 9.03 17.49 10.66
N GLU A 319 7.83 18.06 10.62
CA GLU A 319 6.90 18.11 11.76
C GLU A 319 5.93 16.91 11.83
N TYR A 320 5.93 16.06 10.81
CA TYR A 320 4.96 14.96 10.67
C TYR A 320 5.69 13.64 10.51
N SER A 321 5.38 12.67 11.38
CA SER A 321 5.93 11.31 11.29
C SER A 321 4.90 10.24 10.97
N VAL A 322 3.80 10.16 11.74
CA VAL A 322 2.71 9.22 11.48
C VAL A 322 1.45 10.01 11.20
N ILE A 323 0.71 9.64 10.15
CA ILE A 323 -0.51 10.35 9.77
C ILE A 323 -1.64 9.35 9.64
N ALA A 324 -2.68 9.47 10.47
CA ALA A 324 -3.87 8.64 10.39
C ALA A 324 -5.00 9.39 9.68
N THR A 325 -5.64 8.74 8.71
CA THR A 325 -6.62 9.40 7.83
C THR A 325 -7.85 8.52 7.56
N PRO A 326 -9.01 9.12 7.26
CA PRO A 326 -10.06 8.45 6.49
C PRO A 326 -9.57 8.01 5.11
N ASN A 327 -10.35 7.17 4.44
CA ASN A 327 -9.95 6.49 3.21
C ASN A 327 -9.56 7.45 2.08
N LEU A 328 -10.42 8.40 1.73
CA LEU A 328 -10.18 9.33 0.60
C LEU A 328 -8.98 10.24 0.87
N ASN A 329 -8.90 10.80 2.08
CA ASN A 329 -7.80 11.68 2.48
C ASN A 329 -6.44 10.97 2.39
N GLY A 330 -6.38 9.72 2.84
CA GLY A 330 -5.16 8.92 2.83
C GLY A 330 -4.68 8.58 1.42
N ASP A 331 -5.62 8.31 0.50
CA ASP A 331 -5.30 8.09 -0.91
C ASP A 331 -4.59 9.31 -1.50
N TYR A 332 -5.23 10.47 -1.39
CA TYR A 332 -4.68 11.71 -1.95
C TYR A 332 -3.36 12.11 -1.27
N LEU A 333 -3.30 12.03 0.07
CA LEU A 333 -2.12 12.46 0.80
C LEU A 333 -0.91 11.59 0.48
N SER A 334 -1.08 10.27 0.40
CA SER A 334 0.05 9.37 0.15
C SER A 334 0.59 9.48 -1.26
N ASP A 335 -0.26 9.66 -2.26
CA ASP A 335 0.17 9.92 -3.64
C ASP A 335 0.90 11.27 -3.74
N ALA A 336 0.38 12.31 -3.08
CA ALA A 336 1.03 13.62 -3.02
C ALA A 336 2.39 13.55 -2.31
N ALA A 337 2.47 12.85 -1.18
CA ALA A 337 3.70 12.67 -0.42
C ALA A 337 4.76 11.91 -1.24
N ALA A 338 4.38 10.83 -1.94
CA ALA A 338 5.30 10.09 -2.83
C ALA A 338 5.83 10.97 -3.98
N ALA A 339 5.01 11.88 -4.51
CA ALA A 339 5.45 12.83 -5.51
C ALA A 339 6.50 13.82 -4.97
N LEU A 340 6.46 14.16 -3.66
CA LEU A 340 7.47 15.02 -3.05
C LEU A 340 8.86 14.39 -3.04
N THR A 341 8.95 13.05 -2.99
CA THR A 341 10.20 12.30 -2.82
C THR A 341 10.73 11.66 -4.10
N GLY A 342 10.24 12.06 -5.28
CA GLY A 342 10.71 11.55 -6.57
C GLY A 342 9.76 10.58 -7.28
N GLY A 343 8.56 10.35 -6.73
CA GLY A 343 7.45 9.69 -7.42
C GLY A 343 7.07 8.30 -6.90
N ILE A 344 6.00 7.75 -7.49
CA ILE A 344 5.32 6.52 -7.05
C ILE A 344 6.11 5.22 -7.30
N GLY A 345 7.16 5.25 -8.12
CA GLY A 345 7.96 4.06 -8.48
C GLY A 345 8.66 3.38 -7.30
N LEU A 346 8.81 4.10 -6.18
CA LEU A 346 9.39 3.64 -4.92
C LEU A 346 8.38 3.64 -3.76
N ALA A 347 7.10 3.92 -4.04
CA ALA A 347 6.06 3.99 -3.02
C ALA A 347 5.58 2.58 -2.63
N ALA A 348 6.09 2.08 -1.51
CA ALA A 348 5.68 0.83 -0.90
C ALA A 348 4.28 0.93 -0.27
N GLY A 349 3.60 -0.21 -0.15
CA GLY A 349 2.29 -0.28 0.46
C GLY A 349 2.01 -1.63 1.12
N ALA A 350 1.19 -1.58 2.17
CA ALA A 350 0.62 -2.75 2.79
C ALA A 350 -0.86 -2.52 3.10
N ASN A 351 -1.68 -3.55 2.96
CA ASN A 351 -3.05 -3.59 3.46
C ASN A 351 -3.08 -4.64 4.58
N ILE A 352 -3.31 -4.19 5.81
CA ILE A 352 -3.15 -4.99 7.02
C ILE A 352 -4.48 -5.02 7.76
N GLY A 353 -4.90 -6.23 8.12
CA GLY A 353 -5.98 -6.48 9.08
C GLY A 353 -5.45 -7.28 10.27
N ASP A 354 -6.34 -7.62 11.20
CA ASP A 354 -5.93 -8.36 12.40
C ASP A 354 -5.53 -9.82 12.10
N ARG A 355 -6.05 -10.39 11.00
CA ARG A 355 -5.92 -11.82 10.67
C ARG A 355 -5.30 -12.09 9.30
N ALA A 356 -5.03 -11.05 8.53
CA ALA A 356 -4.48 -11.15 7.19
C ALA A 356 -3.66 -9.89 6.84
N ALA A 357 -2.66 -10.03 5.99
CA ALA A 357 -1.83 -8.93 5.51
C ALA A 357 -1.42 -9.17 4.05
N MET A 358 -1.61 -8.14 3.22
CA MET A 358 -1.26 -8.15 1.79
C MET A 358 -0.36 -6.96 1.48
N PHE A 359 0.85 -7.22 1.02
CA PHE A 359 1.84 -6.22 0.67
C PHE A 359 1.81 -5.97 -0.83
N GLU A 360 1.67 -4.72 -1.26
CA GLU A 360 1.54 -4.37 -2.67
C GLU A 360 2.14 -3.01 -3.02
N ALA A 361 2.64 -2.88 -4.24
CA ALA A 361 3.05 -1.60 -4.78
C ALA A 361 1.87 -0.63 -4.90
N THR A 362 2.14 0.66 -4.71
CA THR A 362 1.12 1.72 -4.83
C THR A 362 0.70 1.95 -6.29
N HIS A 363 1.61 1.76 -7.25
CA HIS A 363 1.36 2.05 -8.66
C HIS A 363 0.48 0.99 -9.35
N GLY A 364 -0.08 1.35 -10.51
CA GLY A 364 -0.86 0.44 -11.36
C GLY A 364 -0.01 -0.47 -12.27
N THR A 365 -0.65 -1.08 -13.26
CA THR A 365 -0.08 -2.14 -14.13
C THR A 365 0.81 -1.63 -15.27
N ALA A 366 0.81 -0.33 -15.54
CA ALA A 366 1.58 0.34 -16.59
C ALA A 366 1.74 -0.47 -17.91
N PRO A 367 0.64 -0.80 -18.63
CA PRO A 367 0.65 -1.77 -19.73
C PRO A 367 1.66 -1.50 -20.85
N LYS A 368 2.03 -0.23 -21.07
CA LYS A 368 3.04 0.19 -22.06
C LYS A 368 4.45 -0.36 -21.81
N TYR A 369 4.75 -0.84 -20.60
CA TYR A 369 6.05 -1.40 -20.21
C TYR A 369 6.05 -2.91 -19.97
N THR A 370 4.90 -3.56 -20.12
CA THR A 370 4.74 -5.02 -19.97
C THR A 370 5.71 -5.78 -20.86
N GLY A 371 6.44 -6.75 -20.29
CA GLY A 371 7.38 -7.59 -21.04
C GLY A 371 8.61 -6.88 -21.62
N LYS A 372 8.87 -5.61 -21.26
CA LYS A 372 10.02 -4.85 -21.76
C LYS A 372 11.27 -4.91 -20.88
N ASN A 373 11.17 -5.53 -19.69
CA ASN A 373 12.24 -5.56 -18.69
C ASN A 373 12.76 -4.15 -18.31
N GLN A 374 11.88 -3.15 -18.26
CA GLN A 374 12.24 -1.74 -18.02
C GLN A 374 11.65 -1.16 -16.73
N ALA A 375 10.52 -1.67 -16.27
CA ALA A 375 9.81 -1.09 -15.14
C ALA A 375 10.60 -1.24 -13.82
N ASN A 376 10.50 -0.24 -12.95
CA ASN A 376 11.17 -0.24 -11.65
C ASN A 376 10.50 -1.25 -10.70
N PRO A 377 11.21 -2.27 -10.17
CA PRO A 377 10.64 -3.19 -9.19
C PRO A 377 10.66 -2.66 -7.75
N GLY A 378 11.18 -1.45 -7.54
CA GLY A 378 11.40 -0.85 -6.22
C GLY A 378 10.15 -0.83 -5.33
N ALA A 379 8.99 -0.38 -5.84
CA ALA A 379 7.78 -0.35 -5.02
C ALA A 379 7.32 -1.73 -4.53
N VAL A 380 7.37 -2.77 -5.38
CA VAL A 380 7.02 -4.14 -4.95
C VAL A 380 8.08 -4.70 -3.99
N LEU A 381 9.36 -4.44 -4.27
CA LEU A 381 10.47 -4.86 -3.42
C LEU A 381 10.40 -4.22 -2.02
N LEU A 382 10.15 -2.92 -1.93
CA LEU A 382 10.03 -2.20 -0.66
C LEU A 382 8.75 -2.62 0.09
N SER A 383 7.67 -2.97 -0.62
CA SER A 383 6.49 -3.61 0.00
C SER A 383 6.84 -5.00 0.54
N GLY A 384 7.69 -5.75 -0.15
CA GLY A 384 8.30 -6.97 0.36
C GLY A 384 9.18 -6.75 1.59
N ALA A 385 9.93 -5.65 1.66
CA ALA A 385 10.68 -5.29 2.87
C ALA A 385 9.75 -5.01 4.05
N MET A 386 8.63 -4.31 3.84
CA MET A 386 7.58 -4.14 4.86
C MET A 386 6.99 -5.50 5.29
N MET A 387 6.87 -6.46 4.38
CA MET A 387 6.44 -7.82 4.72
C MET A 387 7.44 -8.53 5.64
N LEU A 388 8.74 -8.38 5.36
CA LEU A 388 9.79 -8.90 6.23
C LEU A 388 9.74 -8.27 7.62
N GLU A 389 9.54 -6.95 7.72
CA GLU A 389 9.35 -6.25 9.02
C GLU A 389 8.13 -6.76 9.77
N HIS A 390 6.99 -6.93 9.07
CA HIS A 390 5.78 -7.51 9.65
C HIS A 390 6.00 -8.94 10.19
N MET A 391 6.87 -9.71 9.54
CA MET A 391 7.27 -11.04 10.00
C MET A 391 8.26 -11.04 11.17
N GLY A 392 8.74 -9.86 11.59
CA GLY A 392 9.81 -9.70 12.57
C GLY A 392 11.20 -10.06 12.03
N TRP A 393 11.36 -10.07 10.70
CA TRP A 393 12.60 -10.41 10.01
C TRP A 393 13.40 -9.14 9.63
N ASN A 394 13.61 -8.28 10.63
CA ASN A 394 14.13 -6.92 10.47
C ASN A 394 15.52 -6.87 9.81
N GLU A 395 16.40 -7.83 10.08
CA GLU A 395 17.74 -7.89 9.50
C GLU A 395 17.68 -8.04 7.97
N ALA A 396 16.76 -8.85 7.46
CA ALA A 396 16.56 -9.01 6.02
C ALA A 396 15.91 -7.76 5.39
N ALA A 397 14.95 -7.13 6.07
CA ALA A 397 14.36 -5.87 5.62
C ALA A 397 15.40 -4.74 5.55
N GLU A 398 16.28 -4.64 6.54
CA GLU A 398 17.36 -3.66 6.59
C GLU A 398 18.37 -3.89 5.45
N LEU A 399 18.72 -5.15 5.17
CA LEU A 399 19.56 -5.50 4.02
C LEU A 399 18.95 -5.03 2.69
N VAL A 400 17.65 -5.27 2.47
CA VAL A 400 16.96 -4.79 1.26
C VAL A 400 17.05 -3.26 1.13
N ASN A 401 16.70 -2.54 2.19
CA ASN A 401 16.75 -1.08 2.21
C ASN A 401 18.16 -0.55 1.92
N LYS A 402 19.18 -1.10 2.58
CA LYS A 402 20.59 -0.73 2.35
C LYS A 402 21.05 -1.05 0.93
N GLY A 403 20.65 -2.19 0.38
CA GLY A 403 21.00 -2.60 -0.98
C GLY A 403 20.41 -1.66 -2.04
N VAL A 404 19.15 -1.21 -1.86
CA VAL A 404 18.52 -0.19 -2.72
C VAL A 404 19.29 1.13 -2.62
N GLU A 405 19.58 1.61 -1.41
CA GLU A 405 20.31 2.86 -1.18
C GLU A 405 21.73 2.82 -1.77
N ALA A 406 22.46 1.71 -1.59
CA ALA A 406 23.79 1.51 -2.17
C ALA A 406 23.75 1.53 -3.70
N THR A 407 22.72 0.95 -4.29
CA THR A 407 22.52 0.96 -5.76
C THR A 407 22.28 2.37 -6.30
N PHE A 408 21.52 3.19 -5.55
CA PHE A 408 21.30 4.60 -5.90
C PHE A 408 22.57 5.43 -5.73
N ALA A 409 23.27 5.29 -4.59
CA ALA A 409 24.51 6.00 -4.32
C ALA A 409 25.60 5.67 -5.36
N GLU A 410 25.68 4.41 -5.80
CA GLU A 410 26.57 4.02 -6.88
C GLU A 410 26.22 4.71 -8.20
N SER A 411 24.94 4.72 -8.58
CA SER A 411 24.49 5.37 -9.81
C SER A 411 24.73 6.88 -9.78
N GLU A 412 24.53 7.52 -8.62
CA GLU A 412 24.88 8.92 -8.39
C GLU A 412 26.39 9.16 -8.56
N ALA A 413 27.23 8.31 -7.99
CA ALA A 413 28.68 8.40 -8.12
C ALA A 413 29.17 8.18 -9.57
N ILE A 414 28.48 7.33 -10.35
CA ILE A 414 28.73 7.18 -11.78
C ILE A 414 28.34 8.46 -12.52
N ALA A 415 27.14 8.98 -12.29
CA ALA A 415 26.64 10.18 -12.96
C ALA A 415 27.49 11.42 -12.66
N ALA A 416 28.03 11.54 -11.44
CA ALA A 416 28.90 12.64 -11.03
C ALA A 416 30.22 12.73 -11.81
N LYS A 417 30.68 11.63 -12.43
CA LYS A 417 31.91 11.58 -13.26
C LYS A 417 31.68 12.11 -14.68
N GLY A 418 30.44 12.38 -15.06
CA GLY A 418 30.04 12.83 -16.39
C GLY A 418 29.19 11.80 -17.14
N PRO A 419 28.43 12.23 -18.15
CA PRO A 419 27.52 11.37 -18.90
C PRO A 419 28.27 10.32 -19.74
N GLY A 420 27.62 9.18 -19.99
CA GLY A 420 28.12 8.12 -20.88
C GLY A 420 28.32 6.74 -20.23
N GLY A 421 28.20 6.64 -18.90
CA GLY A 421 28.16 5.34 -18.20
C GLY A 421 26.75 4.72 -18.18
N LYS A 422 26.65 3.40 -18.02
CA LYS A 422 25.37 2.75 -17.68
C LYS A 422 25.08 2.98 -16.19
N LEU A 423 23.87 3.38 -15.85
CA LEU A 423 23.43 3.52 -14.46
C LEU A 423 22.78 2.22 -14.00
N TYR A 424 22.92 1.91 -12.71
CA TYR A 424 22.27 0.77 -12.10
C TYR A 424 20.93 1.14 -11.48
N VAL A 425 20.24 2.15 -12.02
CA VAL A 425 18.84 2.46 -11.69
C VAL A 425 18.01 2.33 -12.95
N THR A 426 16.71 2.04 -12.80
CA THR A 426 15.81 1.91 -13.94
C THR A 426 15.55 3.25 -14.63
N TYR A 427 15.00 3.20 -15.85
CA TYR A 427 14.85 4.35 -16.75
C TYR A 427 14.15 5.57 -16.14
N ASP A 428 13.23 5.34 -15.19
CA ASP A 428 12.41 6.35 -14.52
C ASP A 428 13.24 7.26 -13.62
N ILE A 429 14.29 6.70 -13.00
CA ILE A 429 15.28 7.41 -12.17
C ILE A 429 16.47 7.85 -13.03
N ALA A 430 16.97 7.01 -13.94
CA ALA A 430 18.13 7.30 -14.78
C ALA A 430 18.00 8.64 -15.54
N ARG A 431 16.82 8.89 -16.13
CA ARG A 431 16.51 10.12 -16.86
C ARG A 431 16.50 11.40 -16.01
N GLN A 432 16.60 11.28 -14.70
CA GLN A 432 16.63 12.40 -13.77
C GLN A 432 18.06 12.92 -13.54
N PHE A 433 19.08 12.09 -13.80
CA PHE A 433 20.47 12.51 -13.70
C PHE A 433 20.83 13.45 -14.86
N LYS A 434 21.46 14.59 -14.54
CA LYS A 434 21.85 15.59 -15.55
C LYS A 434 22.76 14.95 -16.61
N GLY A 435 22.35 15.05 -17.87
CA GLY A 435 23.10 14.50 -19.01
C GLY A 435 22.81 13.03 -19.32
N TYR A 436 21.87 12.40 -18.60
CA TYR A 436 21.44 11.02 -18.83
C TYR A 436 20.02 10.97 -19.40
N GLY A 437 19.82 10.09 -20.39
CA GLY A 437 18.50 9.74 -20.91
C GLY A 437 17.95 8.45 -20.29
N ALA A 438 16.75 8.06 -20.72
CA ALA A 438 16.09 6.84 -20.25
C ALA A 438 16.86 5.56 -20.64
N GLU A 439 17.59 5.60 -21.75
CA GLU A 439 18.41 4.52 -22.30
C GLU A 439 19.63 4.17 -21.46
N ALA A 440 20.06 5.06 -20.57
CA ALA A 440 21.17 4.79 -19.66
C ALA A 440 20.75 3.95 -18.44
N GLY A 441 19.45 3.72 -18.25
CA GLY A 441 18.92 2.95 -17.14
C GLY A 441 19.17 1.44 -17.28
N ALA A 442 19.29 0.78 -16.13
CA ALA A 442 19.28 -0.67 -16.04
C ALA A 442 17.91 -1.24 -16.38
N SER A 443 17.91 -2.48 -16.86
CA SER A 443 16.69 -3.30 -16.90
C SER A 443 16.18 -3.65 -15.49
N SER A 444 14.92 -4.09 -15.38
CA SER A 444 14.33 -4.52 -14.11
C SER A 444 15.16 -5.62 -13.43
N SER A 445 15.62 -6.60 -14.22
CA SER A 445 16.47 -7.68 -13.74
C SER A 445 17.88 -7.22 -13.33
N GLU A 446 18.51 -6.34 -14.12
CA GLU A 446 19.84 -5.82 -13.78
C GLU A 446 19.82 -4.94 -12.52
N PHE A 447 18.73 -4.19 -12.30
CA PHE A 447 18.52 -3.45 -11.06
C PHE A 447 18.46 -4.39 -9.85
N ALA A 448 17.67 -5.46 -9.94
CA ALA A 448 17.59 -6.48 -8.90
C ALA A 448 18.95 -7.17 -8.66
N ASP A 449 19.67 -7.51 -9.72
CA ASP A 449 20.99 -8.13 -9.63
C ASP A 449 22.02 -7.20 -8.96
N ARG A 450 21.94 -5.89 -9.24
CA ARG A 450 22.82 -4.93 -8.59
C ARG A 450 22.51 -4.76 -7.11
N ILE A 451 21.23 -4.77 -6.72
CA ILE A 451 20.85 -4.77 -5.31
C ILE A 451 21.44 -6.01 -4.62
N ILE A 452 21.28 -7.21 -5.21
CA ILE A 452 21.82 -8.46 -4.67
C ILE A 452 23.34 -8.42 -4.52
N TYR A 453 24.05 -7.80 -5.47
CA TYR A 453 25.50 -7.57 -5.35
C TYR A 453 25.83 -6.77 -4.07
N HIS A 454 25.08 -5.71 -3.79
CA HIS A 454 25.27 -4.87 -2.60
C HIS A 454 24.86 -5.55 -1.28
N LEU A 455 23.99 -6.57 -1.30
CA LEU A 455 23.69 -7.37 -0.11
C LEU A 455 24.89 -8.21 0.38
N ASN A 456 25.86 -8.44 -0.51
CA ASN A 456 27.03 -9.30 -0.26
C ASN A 456 28.33 -8.52 0.02
N GLN A 457 28.30 -7.19 -0.09
CA GLN A 457 29.38 -6.33 0.38
C GLN A 457 29.24 -6.12 1.89
#